data_AF-A0A075HQ84-F1
#
_entry.id   AF-A0A075HQ84-F1
#
_cell.length_a   1.000
_cell.length_b   1.000
_cell.length_c   1.000
_cell.angle_alpha   90.00
_cell.angle_beta   90.00
_cell.angle_gamma   90.00
#
_symmetry.space_group_name_H-M   'P 1'
#
loop_
_entity.id
_entity.type
_entity.pdbx_description
1 polymer ?
#
loop_
_entity_poly.entity_id
_entity_poly.type
_entity_poly.pdbx_seq_one_letter_code
_entity_poly.pdbx_strand_id
1 'polypeptide(L)'
;MNPLLKVREAFQGGTMPEKEYSLIVKRFPIVVSGISRIEKASGVNFPIAYVEPAVTMSSSSANSFEYGILFARTIPIVAKNNLHVVIQISAPLVAYGLKGTIHAILAHEFLHYLELMRKISTMELISDETSANLFENVYADGERLFEPRAVFNDKTLLSHITKKFPSGFRDYKLEDKVIKYWIEKNLPTTNITLDTNIAKLSPDLVSKVRLEPSLISKIKSFELKASKLRKKRLY
;
A
#
# COMPACT_ATOMS: atom_id res chain seq x y z
N MET A 1 -14.16 5.96 9.80
CA MET A 1 -13.05 6.94 9.88
C MET A 1 -13.13 7.85 8.66
N ASN A 2 -12.90 9.15 8.79
CA ASN A 2 -12.83 10.07 7.64
C ASN A 2 -11.44 9.92 6.97
N PRO A 3 -11.32 9.39 5.74
CA PRO A 3 -10.02 9.15 5.11
C PRO A 3 -9.22 10.42 4.82
N LEU A 4 -9.87 11.60 4.80
CA LEU A 4 -9.24 12.89 4.54
C LEU A 4 -9.00 13.70 5.82
N LEU A 5 -9.15 13.11 7.02
CA LEU A 5 -8.99 13.83 8.28
C LEU A 5 -7.64 14.55 8.37
N LYS A 6 -6.53 13.83 8.15
CA LYS A 6 -5.18 14.42 8.19
C LYS A 6 -4.95 15.51 7.15
N VAL A 7 -5.55 15.39 5.97
CA VAL A 7 -5.47 16.41 4.91
C VAL A 7 -6.21 17.68 5.33
N ARG A 8 -7.37 17.53 5.97
CA ARG A 8 -8.13 18.66 6.53
C ARG A 8 -7.35 19.33 7.66
N GLU A 9 -6.76 18.56 8.56
CA GLU A 9 -5.95 19.08 9.67
C GLU A 9 -4.71 19.82 9.14
N ALA A 10 -4.03 19.31 8.11
CA ALA A 10 -2.92 20.00 7.47
C ALA A 10 -3.32 21.33 6.83
N PHE A 11 -4.49 21.38 6.19
CA PHE A 11 -5.04 22.62 5.65
C PHE A 11 -5.40 23.62 6.76
N GLN A 12 -6.11 23.18 7.80
CA GLN A 12 -6.48 24.02 8.95
C GLN A 12 -5.27 24.51 9.73
N GLY A 13 -4.21 23.70 9.80
CA GLY A 13 -2.93 24.05 10.43
C GLY A 13 -2.01 24.89 9.55
N GLY A 14 -2.41 25.26 8.33
CA GLY A 14 -1.64 26.11 7.43
C GLY A 14 -0.44 25.46 6.75
N THR A 15 -0.24 24.14 6.90
CA THR A 15 0.87 23.39 6.28
C THR A 15 0.53 22.92 4.86
N MET A 16 -0.74 22.94 4.48
CA MET A 16 -1.21 22.64 3.13
C MET A 16 -1.94 23.85 2.54
N PRO A 17 -1.54 24.37 1.37
CA PRO A 17 -2.25 25.47 0.74
C PRO A 17 -3.63 25.04 0.20
N GLU A 18 -4.55 26.02 0.07
CA GLU A 18 -5.94 25.78 -0.34
C GLU A 18 -6.05 25.12 -1.73
N LYS A 19 -5.16 25.49 -2.66
CA LYS A 19 -5.14 24.96 -4.02
C LYS A 19 -4.92 23.44 -4.02
N GLU A 20 -3.93 22.97 -3.27
CA GLU A 20 -3.61 21.54 -3.15
C GLU A 20 -4.67 20.80 -2.34
N TYR A 21 -5.15 21.36 -1.23
CA TYR A 21 -6.26 20.82 -0.46
C TYR A 21 -7.50 20.58 -1.34
N SER A 22 -7.92 21.62 -2.08
CA SER A 22 -9.08 21.56 -2.96
C SER A 22 -8.91 20.53 -4.09
N LEU A 23 -7.70 20.44 -4.65
CA LEU A 23 -7.37 19.45 -5.67
C LEU A 23 -7.46 18.02 -5.13
N ILE A 24 -6.95 17.76 -3.92
CA ILE A 24 -7.01 16.45 -3.26
C ILE A 24 -8.46 16.07 -2.99
N VAL A 25 -9.26 16.97 -2.39
CA VAL A 25 -10.68 16.73 -2.11
C VAL A 25 -11.45 16.44 -3.40
N LYS A 26 -11.23 17.24 -4.45
CA LYS A 26 -11.87 17.07 -5.76
C LYS A 26 -11.55 15.71 -6.41
N ARG A 27 -10.31 15.22 -6.23
CA ARG A 27 -9.83 13.97 -6.86
C ARG A 27 -10.00 12.74 -6.00
N PHE A 28 -10.27 12.89 -4.70
CA PHE A 28 -10.47 11.78 -3.78
C PHE A 28 -11.53 10.75 -4.23
N PRO A 29 -12.63 11.11 -4.94
CA PRO A 29 -13.54 10.12 -5.50
C PRO A 29 -12.88 9.08 -6.43
N ILE A 30 -11.73 9.40 -7.04
CA ILE A 30 -10.95 8.43 -7.84
C ILE A 30 -10.42 7.31 -6.94
N VAL A 31 -9.94 7.63 -5.73
CA VAL A 31 -9.49 6.66 -4.73
C VAL A 31 -10.64 5.79 -4.28
N VAL A 32 -11.78 6.39 -3.91
CA VAL A 32 -13.00 5.66 -3.50
C VAL A 32 -13.45 4.69 -4.58
N SER A 33 -13.49 5.12 -5.85
CA SER A 33 -13.82 4.24 -6.98
C SER A 33 -12.81 3.12 -7.19
N GLY A 34 -11.52 3.36 -6.88
CA GLY A 34 -10.47 2.36 -6.96
C GLY A 34 -10.63 1.29 -5.89
N ILE A 35 -10.89 1.70 -4.65
CA ILE A 35 -11.18 0.81 -3.52
C ILE A 35 -12.40 -0.07 -3.85
N SER A 36 -13.53 0.54 -4.21
CA SER A 36 -14.75 -0.20 -4.53
C SER A 36 -14.55 -1.22 -5.67
N ARG A 37 -13.75 -0.84 -6.68
CA ARG A 37 -13.39 -1.74 -7.77
C ARG A 37 -12.54 -2.92 -7.30
N ILE A 38 -11.57 -2.70 -6.42
CA ILE A 38 -10.72 -3.74 -5.85
C ILE A 38 -11.56 -4.71 -5.02
N GLU A 39 -12.44 -4.20 -4.16
CA GLU A 39 -13.35 -5.00 -3.34
C GLU A 39 -14.27 -5.87 -4.21
N LYS A 40 -14.85 -5.29 -5.25
CA LYS A 40 -15.68 -6.04 -6.22
C LYS A 40 -14.87 -7.10 -6.96
N ALA A 41 -13.62 -6.79 -7.32
CA ALA A 41 -12.77 -7.68 -8.10
C ALA A 41 -12.21 -8.86 -7.29
N SER A 42 -11.99 -8.68 -5.99
CA SER A 42 -11.47 -9.70 -5.06
C SER A 42 -12.56 -10.41 -4.25
N GLY A 43 -13.68 -9.73 -4.01
CA GLY A 43 -14.71 -10.14 -3.05
C GLY A 43 -14.21 -10.11 -1.60
N VAL A 44 -13.27 -9.21 -1.28
CA VAL A 44 -12.70 -8.97 0.04
C VAL A 44 -12.71 -7.47 0.31
N ASN A 45 -13.17 -7.06 1.50
CA ASN A 45 -13.17 -5.66 1.89
C ASN A 45 -11.75 -5.09 1.92
N PHE A 46 -11.60 -3.86 1.46
CA PHE A 46 -10.35 -3.15 1.49
C PHE A 46 -10.01 -2.78 2.94
N PRO A 47 -8.75 -2.89 3.38
CA PRO A 47 -8.38 -2.43 4.72
C PRO A 47 -8.63 -0.93 4.85
N ILE A 48 -8.65 -0.43 6.09
CA ILE A 48 -8.83 1.00 6.34
C ILE A 48 -7.75 1.77 5.57
N ALA A 49 -8.17 2.78 4.81
CA ALA A 49 -7.27 3.64 4.06
C ALA A 49 -7.45 5.11 4.44
N TYR A 50 -6.37 5.87 4.36
CA TYR A 50 -6.39 7.31 4.60
C TYR A 50 -5.37 8.02 3.71
N VAL A 51 -5.59 9.32 3.50
CA VAL A 51 -4.66 10.17 2.76
C VAL A 51 -3.72 10.87 3.72
N GLU A 52 -2.42 10.60 3.58
CA GLU A 52 -1.35 11.31 4.27
C GLU A 52 -1.11 12.65 3.55
N PRO A 53 -1.17 13.79 4.24
CA PRO A 53 -0.94 15.10 3.64
C PRO A 53 0.46 15.28 3.05
N ALA A 54 1.41 14.37 3.32
CA ALA A 54 2.79 14.44 2.83
C ALA A 54 3.13 13.36 1.79
N VAL A 55 4.20 13.59 1.03
CA VAL A 55 4.90 12.54 0.28
C VAL A 55 5.95 11.88 1.17
N THR A 56 6.03 10.56 1.17
CA THR A 56 7.10 9.84 1.86
C THR A 56 8.26 9.61 0.90
N MET A 57 9.47 9.98 1.31
CA MET A 57 10.71 9.74 0.56
C MET A 57 11.58 8.75 1.34
N SER A 58 12.06 7.70 0.68
CA SER A 58 13.05 6.79 1.24
C SER A 58 14.44 7.18 0.77
N SER A 59 15.39 7.39 1.68
CA SER A 59 16.81 7.50 1.33
C SER A 59 17.52 6.18 1.63
N SER A 60 18.44 5.78 0.74
CA SER A 60 19.28 4.59 0.93
C SER A 60 20.35 4.78 2.02
N SER A 61 20.61 6.01 2.45
CA SER A 61 21.46 6.40 3.58
C SER A 61 21.21 7.87 3.94
N ALA A 62 21.69 8.34 5.10
CA ALA A 62 21.61 9.76 5.48
C ALA A 62 22.35 10.72 4.51
N ASN A 63 23.21 10.19 3.64
CA ASN A 63 24.09 10.95 2.74
C ASN A 63 23.89 10.62 1.24
N SER A 64 22.87 9.85 0.86
CA SER A 64 22.59 9.55 -0.56
C SER A 64 21.44 10.41 -1.10
N PHE A 65 21.68 11.03 -2.26
CA PHE A 65 20.69 11.84 -2.99
C PHE A 65 19.70 11.00 -3.83
N GLU A 66 19.82 9.68 -3.80
CA GLU A 66 18.89 8.76 -4.47
C GLU A 66 17.68 8.53 -3.55
N TYR A 67 16.62 9.33 -3.75
CA TYR A 67 15.36 9.21 -3.03
C TYR A 67 14.35 8.37 -3.82
N GLY A 68 13.75 7.37 -3.17
CA GLY A 68 12.57 6.66 -3.67
C GLY A 68 11.27 7.34 -3.20
N ILE A 69 10.36 7.68 -4.11
CA ILE A 69 9.05 8.23 -3.73
C ILE A 69 8.08 7.09 -3.43
N LEU A 70 7.57 7.04 -2.19
CA LEU A 70 6.55 6.09 -1.77
C LEU A 70 5.17 6.73 -1.88
N PHE A 71 4.39 6.30 -2.88
CA PHE A 71 3.06 6.83 -3.16
C PHE A 71 1.96 6.25 -2.29
N ALA A 72 2.14 5.02 -1.81
CA ALA A 72 1.28 4.40 -0.82
C ALA A 72 2.10 3.39 0.00
N ARG A 73 1.58 3.03 1.17
CA ARG A 73 2.20 2.07 2.08
C ARG A 73 1.16 1.25 2.81
N THR A 74 1.40 -0.04 2.93
CA THR A 74 0.65 -0.94 3.80
C THR A 74 1.33 -0.98 5.17
N ILE A 75 0.69 -0.43 6.19
CA ILE A 75 1.28 -0.20 7.52
C ILE A 75 0.50 -1.00 8.58
N PRO A 76 1.13 -1.96 9.26
CA PRO A 76 0.61 -2.51 10.50
C PRO A 76 0.72 -1.48 11.63
N ILE A 77 -0.39 -1.27 12.35
CA ILE A 77 -0.50 -0.37 13.50
C ILE A 77 -1.02 -1.19 14.69
N VAL A 78 -0.34 -1.10 15.82
CA VAL A 78 -0.82 -1.68 17.08
C VAL A 78 -1.58 -0.61 17.83
N ALA A 79 -2.88 -0.82 18.05
CA ALA A 79 -3.72 0.08 18.83
C ALA A 79 -4.55 -0.75 19.82
N LYS A 80 -4.51 -0.36 21.11
CA LYS A 80 -5.24 -1.06 22.19
C LYS A 80 -4.97 -2.58 22.19
N ASN A 81 -3.71 -2.98 22.01
CA ASN A 81 -3.25 -4.38 21.91
C ASN A 81 -3.83 -5.19 20.74
N ASN A 82 -4.47 -4.54 19.77
CA ASN A 82 -4.91 -5.17 18.52
C ASN A 82 -4.05 -4.70 17.36
N LEU A 83 -3.70 -5.64 16.49
CA LEU A 83 -3.06 -5.33 15.22
C LEU A 83 -4.11 -4.88 14.20
N HIS A 84 -3.93 -3.69 13.67
CA HIS A 84 -4.66 -3.17 12.52
C HIS A 84 -3.70 -3.05 11.36
N VAL A 85 -4.19 -3.22 10.13
CA VAL A 85 -3.41 -2.91 8.94
C VAL A 85 -4.14 -1.83 8.17
N VAL A 86 -3.42 -0.77 7.83
CA VAL A 86 -3.95 0.38 7.12
C VAL A 86 -3.17 0.63 5.85
N ILE A 87 -3.84 1.13 4.82
CA ILE A 87 -3.19 1.61 3.60
C ILE A 87 -3.11 3.14 3.67
N GLN A 88 -1.91 3.65 3.84
CA GLN A 88 -1.61 5.07 3.74
C GLN A 88 -1.42 5.44 2.27
N ILE A 89 -2.12 6.47 1.80
CA ILE A 89 -2.07 6.96 0.42
C ILE A 89 -1.48 8.38 0.46
N SER A 90 -0.45 8.69 -0.31
CA SER A 90 0.09 10.05 -0.30
C SER A 90 -0.85 11.04 -0.99
N ALA A 91 -1.01 12.24 -0.42
CA ALA A 91 -1.72 13.35 -1.05
C ALA A 91 -1.27 13.66 -2.48
N PRO A 92 0.04 13.69 -2.80
CA PRO A 92 0.50 13.87 -4.19
C PRO A 92 0.01 12.79 -5.16
N LEU A 93 -0.12 11.52 -4.73
CA LEU A 93 -0.72 10.48 -5.57
C LEU A 93 -2.17 10.84 -5.92
N VAL A 94 -2.95 11.32 -4.96
CA VAL A 94 -4.34 11.73 -5.19
C VAL A 94 -4.41 12.96 -6.10
N ALA A 95 -3.54 13.95 -5.86
CA ALA A 95 -3.50 15.21 -6.59
C ALA A 95 -3.09 15.04 -8.06
N TYR A 96 -2.07 14.21 -8.35
CA TYR A 96 -1.41 14.18 -9.65
C TYR A 96 -1.50 12.83 -10.37
N GLY A 97 -1.80 11.75 -9.66
CA GLY A 97 -1.91 10.40 -10.21
C GLY A 97 -3.06 10.27 -11.20
N LEU A 98 -2.80 9.64 -12.35
CA LEU A 98 -3.87 9.25 -13.28
C LEU A 98 -4.76 8.19 -12.62
N LYS A 99 -6.04 8.12 -13.03
CA LYS A 99 -7.00 7.12 -12.50
C LYS A 99 -6.44 5.69 -12.54
N GLY A 100 -5.87 5.29 -13.67
CA GLY A 100 -5.25 3.97 -13.82
C GLY A 100 -4.06 3.75 -12.88
N THR A 101 -3.22 4.77 -12.66
CA THR A 101 -2.08 4.74 -11.74
C THR A 101 -2.54 4.61 -10.29
N ILE A 102 -3.51 5.42 -9.85
CA ILE A 102 -4.08 5.34 -8.50
C ILE A 102 -4.66 3.94 -8.27
N HIS A 103 -5.44 3.41 -9.22
CA HIS A 103 -6.06 2.08 -9.08
C HIS A 103 -5.00 0.98 -9.04
N ALA A 104 -3.93 1.08 -9.83
CA ALA A 104 -2.84 0.10 -9.83
C ALA A 104 -2.10 0.08 -8.49
N ILE A 105 -1.74 1.25 -7.95
CA ILE A 105 -1.05 1.36 -6.66
C ILE A 105 -1.93 0.82 -5.53
N LEU A 106 -3.21 1.20 -5.48
CA LEU A 106 -4.13 0.68 -4.46
C LEU A 106 -4.26 -0.84 -4.53
N ALA A 107 -4.32 -1.42 -5.72
CA ALA A 107 -4.39 -2.87 -5.87
C ALA A 107 -3.08 -3.56 -5.49
N HIS A 108 -1.93 -2.93 -5.74
CA HIS A 108 -0.63 -3.43 -5.32
C HIS A 108 -0.51 -3.44 -3.78
N GLU A 109 -0.85 -2.34 -3.12
CA GLU A 109 -0.90 -2.28 -1.64
C GLU A 109 -1.91 -3.29 -1.07
N PHE A 110 -3.03 -3.52 -1.76
CA PHE A 110 -3.97 -4.56 -1.35
C PHE A 110 -3.38 -5.96 -1.40
N LEU A 111 -2.49 -6.26 -2.37
CA LEU A 111 -1.77 -7.53 -2.41
C LEU A 111 -0.79 -7.66 -1.24
N HIS A 112 -0.11 -6.57 -0.87
CA HIS A 112 0.73 -6.53 0.34
C HIS A 112 -0.08 -6.78 1.61
N TYR A 113 -1.28 -6.18 1.71
CA TYR A 113 -2.21 -6.45 2.81
C TYR A 113 -2.58 -7.93 2.88
N LEU A 114 -3.01 -8.54 1.76
CA LEU A 114 -3.37 -9.95 1.74
C LEU A 114 -2.20 -10.87 2.12
N GLU A 115 -0.99 -10.54 1.66
CA GLU A 115 0.21 -11.30 2.02
C GLU A 115 0.53 -11.20 3.51
N LEU A 116 0.41 -10.02 4.11
CA LEU A 116 0.57 -9.84 5.54
C LEU A 116 -0.49 -10.64 6.33
N MET A 117 -1.76 -10.60 5.89
CA MET A 117 -2.83 -11.38 6.52
C MET A 117 -2.59 -12.89 6.39
N ARG A 118 -2.07 -13.35 5.25
CA ARG A 118 -1.69 -14.75 5.02
C ARG A 118 -0.63 -15.18 6.03
N LYS A 119 0.48 -14.44 6.13
CA LYS A 119 1.59 -14.72 7.05
C LYS A 119 1.15 -14.71 8.53
N ILE A 120 0.24 -13.81 8.91
CA ILE A 120 -0.37 -13.80 10.25
C ILE A 120 -1.22 -15.06 10.46
N SER A 121 -2.05 -15.43 9.49
CA SER A 121 -2.95 -16.59 9.59
C SER A 121 -2.23 -17.93 9.68
N THR A 122 -1.02 -18.04 9.10
CA THR A 122 -0.20 -19.26 9.10
C THR A 122 0.87 -19.26 10.20
N MET A 123 0.95 -18.20 11.01
CA MET A 123 2.00 -17.98 12.01
C MET A 123 3.43 -17.99 11.44
N GLU A 124 3.59 -17.82 10.11
CA GLU A 124 4.90 -17.73 9.45
C GLU A 124 5.75 -16.57 9.99
N LEU A 125 5.12 -15.50 10.48
CA LEU A 125 5.83 -14.38 11.11
C LEU A 125 6.53 -14.73 12.43
N ILE A 126 6.21 -15.86 13.06
CA ILE A 126 6.77 -16.26 14.36
C ILE A 126 7.93 -17.25 14.18
N SER A 127 7.93 -18.02 13.08
CA SER A 127 8.92 -19.07 12.82
C SER A 127 10.26 -18.58 12.25
N ASP A 128 10.27 -17.39 11.65
CA ASP A 128 11.52 -16.77 11.21
C ASP A 128 12.18 -16.13 12.45
N GLU A 129 13.23 -16.75 13.01
CA GLU A 129 13.94 -16.28 14.23
C GLU A 129 14.56 -14.86 14.10
N THR A 130 14.51 -14.26 12.91
CA THR A 130 14.95 -12.89 12.56
C THR A 130 13.80 -11.90 12.30
N SER A 131 12.54 -12.31 12.48
CA SER A 131 11.30 -11.66 12.00
C SER A 131 10.84 -10.37 12.69
N ALA A 132 11.64 -9.79 13.60
CA ALA A 132 11.30 -8.48 14.15
C ALA A 132 11.18 -7.39 13.06
N ASN A 133 11.72 -7.64 11.86
CA ASN A 133 11.80 -6.70 10.74
C ASN A 133 10.84 -7.05 9.59
N LEU A 134 9.54 -6.80 9.77
CA LEU A 134 8.52 -7.01 8.72
C LEU A 134 8.79 -6.23 7.42
N PHE A 135 9.57 -5.16 7.49
CA PHE A 135 9.71 -4.22 6.38
C PHE A 135 10.93 -4.46 5.50
N GLU A 136 12.00 -5.08 6.01
CA GLU A 136 13.09 -5.54 5.16
C GLU A 136 12.56 -6.59 4.17
N ASN A 137 11.76 -7.55 4.64
CA ASN A 137 11.25 -8.61 3.76
C ASN A 137 10.07 -8.18 2.85
N VAL A 138 9.22 -7.22 3.24
CA VAL A 138 8.08 -6.82 2.38
C VAL A 138 8.52 -5.95 1.17
N TYR A 139 9.60 -5.19 1.31
CA TYR A 139 10.12 -4.32 0.25
C TYR A 139 11.37 -4.88 -0.47
N ALA A 140 12.14 -5.79 0.14
CA ALA A 140 13.25 -6.48 -0.52
C ALA A 140 12.80 -7.73 -1.32
N ASP A 141 11.65 -8.33 -1.01
CA ASP A 141 11.21 -9.54 -1.70
C ASP A 141 10.54 -9.22 -3.05
N GLY A 142 11.35 -9.34 -4.10
CA GLY A 142 10.87 -9.69 -5.44
C GLY A 142 10.21 -11.08 -5.52
N GLU A 143 10.05 -11.79 -4.41
CA GLU A 143 9.48 -13.13 -4.34
C GLU A 143 8.33 -13.21 -3.32
N ARG A 144 7.12 -13.53 -3.81
CA ARG A 144 5.92 -14.00 -3.07
C ARG A 144 4.84 -12.99 -2.68
N LEU A 145 4.61 -11.94 -3.47
CA LEU A 145 3.25 -11.37 -3.51
C LEU A 145 2.25 -12.37 -4.11
N PHE A 146 0.98 -12.26 -3.70
CA PHE A 146 -0.11 -12.95 -4.39
C PHE A 146 -0.09 -12.64 -5.89
N GLU A 147 -0.21 -13.68 -6.72
CA GLU A 147 -0.39 -13.51 -8.18
C GLU A 147 -1.66 -12.69 -8.43
N PRO A 148 -1.58 -11.49 -9.04
CA PRO A 148 -2.74 -10.61 -9.21
C PRO A 148 -3.93 -11.30 -9.89
N ARG A 149 -3.66 -12.20 -10.85
CA ARG A 149 -4.70 -12.98 -11.56
C ARG A 149 -5.43 -13.99 -10.68
N ALA A 150 -4.85 -14.39 -9.56
CA ALA A 150 -5.52 -15.25 -8.59
C ALA A 150 -6.51 -14.47 -7.72
N VAL A 151 -6.21 -13.18 -7.48
CA VAL A 151 -6.97 -12.29 -6.59
C VAL A 151 -8.06 -11.54 -7.35
N PHE A 152 -7.74 -10.92 -8.49
CA PHE A 152 -8.64 -10.02 -9.20
C PHE A 152 -9.24 -10.67 -10.44
N ASN A 153 -10.55 -10.51 -10.63
CA ASN A 153 -11.25 -10.90 -11.86
C ASN A 153 -11.39 -9.74 -12.89
N ASP A 154 -10.95 -8.53 -12.55
CA ASP A 154 -11.04 -7.34 -13.41
C ASP A 154 -9.83 -7.25 -14.36
N LYS A 155 -10.08 -7.48 -15.66
CA LYS A 155 -9.04 -7.49 -16.71
C LYS A 155 -8.30 -6.16 -16.84
N THR A 156 -8.99 -5.04 -16.68
CA THR A 156 -8.38 -3.71 -16.83
C THR A 156 -7.53 -3.38 -15.60
N LEU A 157 -7.97 -3.74 -14.40
CA LEU A 157 -7.16 -3.60 -13.18
C LEU A 157 -5.89 -4.46 -13.27
N LEU A 158 -6.02 -5.72 -13.70
CA LEU A 158 -4.88 -6.59 -13.98
C LEU A 158 -3.91 -5.97 -14.98
N SER A 159 -4.42 -5.41 -16.09
CA SER A 159 -3.58 -4.75 -17.08
C SER A 159 -2.84 -3.53 -16.51
N HIS A 160 -3.49 -2.75 -15.66
CA HIS A 160 -2.84 -1.60 -15.01
C HIS A 160 -1.72 -2.04 -14.07
N ILE A 161 -1.96 -3.08 -13.24
CA ILE A 161 -0.95 -3.63 -12.34
C ILE A 161 0.25 -4.15 -13.15
N THR A 162 0.02 -5.01 -14.14
CA THR A 162 1.13 -5.63 -14.90
C THR A 162 1.94 -4.62 -15.71
N LYS A 163 1.31 -3.54 -16.21
CA LYS A 163 2.03 -2.49 -16.96
C LYS A 163 2.81 -1.54 -16.05
N LYS A 164 2.32 -1.28 -14.84
CA LYS A 164 2.93 -0.31 -13.90
C LYS A 164 3.93 -0.94 -12.94
N PHE A 165 3.88 -2.25 -12.75
CA PHE A 165 4.73 -3.01 -11.81
C PHE A 165 5.46 -4.20 -12.47
N PRO A 166 6.24 -4.03 -13.55
CA PRO A 166 7.00 -5.14 -14.13
C PRO A 166 8.16 -5.62 -13.23
N SER A 167 8.80 -4.73 -12.49
CA SER A 167 9.91 -5.01 -11.55
C SER A 167 9.94 -4.02 -10.36
N GLY A 168 8.77 -3.44 -10.06
CA GLY A 168 8.60 -2.28 -9.17
C GLY A 168 7.74 -1.21 -9.83
N PHE A 169 7.15 -0.31 -9.05
CA PHE A 169 6.37 0.80 -9.57
C PHE A 169 7.27 1.76 -10.36
N ARG A 170 6.89 2.08 -11.61
CA ARG A 170 7.53 3.16 -12.37
C ARG A 170 6.48 4.01 -13.08
N ASP A 171 6.41 5.28 -12.70
CA ASP A 171 5.61 6.28 -13.40
C ASP A 171 6.33 7.62 -13.40
N TYR A 172 7.35 7.74 -14.27
CA TYR A 172 8.20 8.92 -14.39
C TYR A 172 7.42 10.23 -14.56
N LYS A 173 6.23 10.18 -15.18
CA LYS A 173 5.37 11.37 -15.33
C LYS A 173 4.70 11.78 -14.03
N LEU A 174 4.36 10.82 -13.16
CA LEU A 174 3.86 11.12 -11.82
C LEU A 174 5.00 11.61 -10.94
N GLU A 175 6.14 10.93 -10.97
CA GLU A 175 7.35 11.31 -10.22
C GLU A 175 7.79 12.73 -10.56
N ASP A 176 7.92 13.08 -11.84
CA ASP A 176 8.26 14.44 -12.30
C ASP A 176 7.28 15.50 -11.78
N LYS A 177 5.97 15.22 -11.85
CA LYS A 177 4.95 16.13 -11.30
C LYS A 177 5.09 16.32 -9.80
N VAL A 178 5.42 15.26 -9.07
CA VAL A 178 5.55 15.31 -7.61
C VAL A 178 6.82 16.07 -7.24
N ILE A 179 7.93 15.84 -7.94
CA ILE A 179 9.16 16.62 -7.76
C ILE A 179 8.86 18.10 -8.00
N LYS A 180 8.32 18.45 -9.16
CA LYS A 180 8.13 19.84 -9.59
C LYS A 180 7.05 20.60 -8.83
N TYR A 181 5.91 19.96 -8.57
CA TYR A 181 4.73 20.64 -8.00
C TYR A 181 4.54 20.40 -6.52
N TRP A 182 5.26 19.44 -5.93
CA TRP A 182 5.19 19.14 -4.50
C TRP A 182 6.50 19.45 -3.78
N ILE A 183 7.58 18.74 -4.14
CA ILE A 183 8.85 18.79 -3.42
C ILE A 183 9.53 20.15 -3.61
N GLU A 184 9.72 20.60 -4.85
CA GLU A 184 10.30 21.91 -5.16
C GLU A 184 9.47 23.09 -4.64
N LYS A 185 8.19 22.85 -4.35
CA LYS A 185 7.27 23.83 -3.75
C LYS A 185 7.28 23.81 -2.23
N ASN A 186 8.15 23.01 -1.60
CA ASN A 186 8.25 22.85 -0.15
C ASN A 186 6.90 22.46 0.50
N LEU A 187 6.07 21.69 -0.22
CA LEU A 187 4.88 21.08 0.35
C LEU A 187 5.29 19.93 1.29
N PRO A 188 4.40 19.49 2.20
CA PRO A 188 4.76 18.52 3.24
C PRO A 188 5.44 17.26 2.69
N THR A 189 6.63 16.95 3.19
CA THR A 189 7.37 15.73 2.89
C THR A 189 7.73 15.01 4.19
N THR A 190 7.92 13.70 4.12
CA THR A 190 8.37 12.88 5.25
C THR A 190 9.51 12.02 4.77
N ASN A 191 10.67 12.15 5.42
CA ASN A 191 11.81 11.29 5.14
C ASN A 191 11.72 10.06 6.04
N ILE A 192 11.89 8.89 5.44
CA ILE A 192 12.12 7.65 6.16
C ILE A 192 13.44 7.06 5.69
N THR A 193 14.15 6.43 6.61
CA THR A 193 15.26 5.57 6.25
C THR A 193 14.68 4.16 6.01
N LEU A 194 15.24 3.38 5.09
CA LEU A 194 14.67 2.07 4.74
C LEU A 194 14.60 1.10 5.94
N ASP A 195 15.48 1.29 6.91
CA ASP A 195 15.59 0.59 8.19
C ASP A 195 14.58 1.06 9.25
N THR A 196 13.96 2.24 9.15
CA THR A 196 13.04 2.75 10.19
C THR A 196 11.57 2.37 9.97
N ASN A 197 11.24 1.73 8.86
CA ASN A 197 9.85 1.34 8.57
C ASN A 197 9.40 0.12 9.41
N ILE A 198 10.24 -0.44 10.29
CA ILE A 198 9.98 -1.69 11.01
C ILE A 198 8.96 -1.50 12.14
N ALA A 199 7.70 -1.90 11.90
CA ALA A 199 6.83 -2.27 13.02
C ALA A 199 7.30 -3.62 13.58
N LYS A 200 8.00 -3.60 14.72
CA LYS A 200 8.30 -4.84 15.46
C LYS A 200 6.99 -5.43 15.99
N LEU A 201 6.45 -6.43 15.30
CA LEU A 201 5.31 -7.19 15.81
C LEU A 201 5.85 -8.28 16.74
N SER A 202 5.54 -8.16 18.03
CA SER A 202 5.84 -9.24 18.98
C SER A 202 5.01 -10.49 18.64
N PRO A 203 5.56 -11.71 18.78
CA PRO A 203 4.82 -12.96 18.63
C PRO A 203 3.53 -13.03 19.46
N ASP A 204 3.54 -12.43 20.66
CA ASP A 204 2.36 -12.32 21.53
C ASP A 204 1.22 -11.49 20.94
N LEU A 205 1.52 -10.49 20.11
CA LEU A 205 0.52 -9.69 19.42
C LEU A 205 -0.04 -10.46 18.23
N VAL A 206 0.84 -11.07 17.43
CA VAL A 206 0.45 -11.87 16.24
C VAL A 206 -0.45 -13.04 16.64
N SER A 207 -0.10 -13.77 17.70
CA SER A 207 -0.90 -14.92 18.20
C SER A 207 -2.29 -14.54 18.71
N LYS A 208 -2.49 -13.27 19.10
CA LYS A 208 -3.79 -12.75 19.56
C LYS A 208 -4.65 -12.20 18.42
N VAL A 209 -4.09 -12.02 17.22
CA VAL A 209 -4.85 -11.52 16.06
C VAL A 209 -5.87 -12.57 15.64
N ARG A 210 -7.15 -12.21 15.73
CA ARG A 210 -8.24 -13.01 15.17
C ARG A 210 -8.66 -12.41 13.84
N LEU A 211 -8.33 -13.13 12.77
CA LEU A 211 -8.77 -12.76 11.43
C LEU A 211 -10.18 -13.30 11.16
N GLU A 212 -10.95 -12.52 10.41
CA GLU A 212 -12.30 -12.93 9.99
C GLU A 212 -12.24 -14.26 9.20
N PRO A 213 -13.07 -15.27 9.54
CA PRO A 213 -13.06 -16.56 8.85
C PRO A 213 -13.28 -16.45 7.34
N SER A 214 -14.08 -15.47 6.91
CA SER A 214 -14.33 -15.17 5.50
C SER A 214 -13.06 -14.72 4.76
N LEU A 215 -12.21 -13.91 5.41
CA LEU A 215 -10.93 -13.47 4.88
C LEU A 215 -9.95 -14.65 4.76
N ILE A 216 -9.85 -15.49 5.79
CA ILE A 216 -9.00 -16.70 5.77
C ILE A 216 -9.42 -17.63 4.62
N SER A 217 -10.72 -17.85 4.45
CA SER A 217 -11.23 -18.67 3.36
C SER A 217 -10.89 -18.10 1.98
N LYS A 218 -10.93 -16.76 1.82
CA LYS A 218 -10.57 -16.09 0.57
C LYS A 218 -9.09 -16.20 0.26
N ILE A 219 -8.22 -15.98 1.25
CA ILE A 219 -6.77 -16.14 1.14
C ILE A 219 -6.44 -17.55 0.64
N LYS A 220 -6.97 -18.60 1.28
CA LYS A 220 -6.80 -20.01 0.85
C LYS A 220 -7.27 -20.23 -0.59
N SER A 221 -8.43 -19.66 -0.97
CA SER A 221 -8.92 -19.74 -2.34
C SER A 221 -7.97 -19.09 -3.35
N PHE A 222 -7.34 -17.97 -3.01
CA PHE A 222 -6.37 -17.31 -3.87
C PHE A 222 -5.08 -18.12 -4.03
N GLU A 223 -4.57 -18.71 -2.95
CA GLU A 223 -3.40 -19.61 -3.00
C GLU A 223 -3.63 -20.81 -3.93
N LEU A 224 -4.79 -21.46 -3.81
CA LEU A 224 -5.19 -22.57 -4.68
C LEU A 224 -5.27 -22.15 -6.16
N LYS A 225 -5.83 -20.97 -6.44
CA LYS A 225 -5.89 -20.42 -7.81
C LYS A 225 -4.48 -20.12 -8.35
N ALA A 226 -3.62 -19.51 -7.53
CA ALA A 226 -2.25 -19.19 -7.90
C ALA A 226 -1.45 -20.46 -8.23
N SER A 227 -1.57 -21.51 -7.41
CA SER A 227 -0.95 -22.82 -7.66
C SER A 227 -1.38 -23.43 -9.00
N LYS A 228 -2.68 -23.38 -9.32
CA LYS A 228 -3.21 -23.83 -10.62
C LYS A 228 -2.66 -23.02 -11.80
N LEU A 229 -2.52 -21.70 -11.63
CA LEU A 229 -1.96 -20.82 -12.66
C LEU A 229 -0.47 -21.10 -12.91
N ARG A 230 0.32 -21.38 -11.86
CA ARG A 230 1.74 -21.77 -11.99
C ARG A 230 1.90 -23.08 -12.73
N LYS A 231 1.09 -24.10 -12.40
CA LYS A 231 1.12 -25.40 -13.11
C LYS A 231 0.81 -25.26 -14.60
N LYS A 232 -0.14 -24.41 -14.99
CA LYS A 232 -0.48 -24.12 -16.39
C LYS A 232 0.62 -23.42 -17.21
N ARG A 233 1.65 -22.85 -16.58
CA ARG A 233 2.79 -22.23 -17.30
C ARG A 233 3.91 -23.22 -17.61
N LEU A 234 3.90 -24.39 -16.97
CA LEU A 234 4.92 -25.43 -17.09
C LEU A 234 4.55 -26.53 -18.11
N TYR A 235 3.32 -26.51 -18.61
CA TYR A 235 2.80 -27.33 -19.71
C TYR A 235 2.45 -26.42 -20.88
#